data_AF-A0A0A9FA46-F1
#
_entry.id   AF-A0A0A9FA46-F1
#
_cell.length_a   1.000
_cell.length_b   1.000
_cell.length_c   1.000
_cell.angle_alpha   90.00
_cell.angle_beta   90.00
_cell.angle_gamma   90.00
#
_symmetry.space_group_name_H-M   'P 1'
#
loop_
_entity.id
_entity.type
_entity.pdbx_description
1 polymer ?
#
loop_
_entity_poly.entity_id
_entity_poly.type
_entity_poly.pdbx_seq_one_letter_code
_entity_poly.pdbx_strand_id
1 'polypeptide(L)'
;MAIAFLYAKRLVGPITQTILALRSELYSLPYNKIDWSQARNTCAQEGMRHRPSAIYKAISTCLNTYVEPVLNCWPLNKLIRERALSHIMEHIHYEDETTQYIGLCPVTKVQRTILIFT
;
A
#
# COMPACT_ATOMS: atom_id res chain seq x y z
N MET A 1 8.06 -1.22 -6.34
CA MET A 1 7.17 -1.02 -7.51
C MET A 1 5.79 -1.64 -7.30
N ALA A 2 5.67 -2.96 -7.12
CA ALA A 2 4.36 -3.63 -6.99
C ALA A 2 3.48 -3.13 -5.81
N ILE A 3 4.05 -2.95 -4.60
CA ILE A 3 3.30 -2.41 -3.46
C ILE A 3 2.71 -1.02 -3.75
N ALA A 4 3.49 -0.14 -4.40
CA ALA A 4 3.04 1.21 -4.74
C ALA A 4 1.87 1.18 -5.74
N PHE A 5 1.92 0.27 -6.72
CA PHE A 5 0.81 0.05 -7.66
C PHE A 5 -0.46 -0.42 -6.93
N LEU A 6 -0.34 -1.45 -6.08
CA LEU A 6 -1.48 -1.99 -5.32
C LEU A 6 -2.09 -0.95 -4.38
N TYR A 7 -1.24 -0.14 -3.74
CA TYR A 7 -1.67 0.97 -2.88
C TYR A 7 -2.41 2.04 -3.68
N ALA A 8 -1.86 2.46 -4.82
CA ALA A 8 -2.47 3.50 -5.67
C ALA A 8 -3.82 3.05 -6.28
N LYS A 9 -3.95 1.76 -6.67
CA LYS A 9 -5.21 1.15 -7.13
C LYS A 9 -6.21 0.90 -6.00
N ARG A 10 -5.77 0.99 -4.73
CA ARG A 10 -6.56 0.69 -3.52
C ARG A 10 -7.26 -0.67 -3.64
N LEU A 11 -6.51 -1.70 -4.00
CA LEU A 11 -7.05 -3.04 -4.18
C LEU A 11 -7.62 -3.58 -2.87
N VAL A 12 -8.90 -3.94 -2.87
CA VAL A 12 -9.59 -4.58 -1.75
C VAL A 12 -10.28 -5.85 -2.25
N GLY A 13 -10.01 -6.98 -1.57
CA GLY A 13 -10.68 -8.25 -1.85
C GLY A 13 -12.13 -8.29 -1.34
N PRO A 14 -12.93 -9.28 -1.76
CA PRO A 14 -14.31 -9.44 -1.31
C PRO A 14 -14.36 -9.68 0.20
N ILE A 15 -15.32 -9.06 0.90
CA ILE A 15 -15.50 -9.23 2.35
C ILE A 15 -16.23 -10.55 2.60
N THR A 16 -15.48 -11.58 2.98
CA THR A 16 -16.01 -12.91 3.34
C THR A 16 -16.27 -13.03 4.84
N GLN A 17 -17.02 -14.05 5.26
CA GLN A 17 -17.25 -14.34 6.69
C GLN A 17 -15.94 -14.54 7.46
N THR A 18 -14.94 -15.17 6.84
CA THR A 18 -13.60 -15.32 7.42
C THR A 18 -12.93 -13.97 7.67
N ILE A 19 -13.06 -13.00 6.76
CA ILE A 19 -12.51 -11.65 6.96
C ILE A 19 -13.21 -10.94 8.12
N LEU A 20 -14.52 -11.11 8.27
CA LEU A 20 -15.26 -10.54 9.40
C LEU A 20 -14.80 -11.15 10.73
N ALA A 21 -14.61 -12.47 10.79
CA ALA A 21 -14.08 -13.15 11.97
C ALA A 21 -12.67 -12.66 12.33
N LEU A 22 -11.79 -12.53 11.33
CA LEU A 22 -10.43 -12.01 11.52
C LEU A 22 -10.44 -10.57 12.06
N ARG A 23 -11.38 -9.72 11.61
CA ARG A 23 -11.51 -8.34 12.12
C ARG A 23 -11.90 -8.29 13.60
N SER A 24 -12.66 -9.27 14.11
CA SER A 24 -12.97 -9.35 15.54
C SER A 24 -11.85 -9.97 16.38
N GLU A 25 -11.03 -10.84 15.79
CA GLU A 25 -9.95 -11.53 16.50
C GLU A 25 -8.66 -10.69 16.59
N LEU A 26 -8.28 -10.01 15.50
CA LEU A 26 -7.00 -9.30 15.41
C LEU A 26 -6.97 -7.98 16.18
N TYR A 27 -8.12 -7.35 16.42
CA TYR A 27 -8.20 -6.03 17.03
C TYR A 27 -8.93 -6.09 18.37
N SER A 28 -8.33 -5.51 19.41
CA SER A 28 -8.96 -5.39 20.73
C SER A 28 -10.12 -4.40 20.77
N LEU A 29 -10.20 -3.51 19.77
CA LEU A 29 -11.26 -2.51 19.62
C LEU A 29 -12.21 -2.92 18.47
N PRO A 30 -13.50 -2.51 18.53
CA PRO A 30 -14.41 -2.71 17.42
C PRO A 30 -13.84 -2.08 16.15
N TYR A 31 -13.79 -2.82 15.05
CA TYR A 31 -13.17 -2.40 13.77
C TYR A 31 -13.64 -1.01 13.30
N ASN A 32 -14.91 -0.67 13.54
CA ASN A 32 -15.52 0.61 13.15
C ASN A 32 -15.08 1.81 13.99
N LYS A 33 -14.48 1.59 15.17
CA LYS A 33 -14.00 2.65 16.07
C LYS A 33 -12.49 2.87 15.96
N ILE A 34 -11.79 2.13 15.11
CA ILE A 34 -10.35 2.25 14.94
C ILE A 34 -10.04 3.50 14.13
N ASP A 35 -9.23 4.40 14.71
CA ASP A 35 -8.69 5.54 13.97
C ASP A 35 -7.48 5.09 13.12
N TRP A 36 -7.76 4.77 11.86
CA TRP A 36 -6.74 4.40 10.88
C TRP A 36 -5.72 5.51 10.61
N SER A 37 -6.07 6.77 10.89
CA SER A 37 -5.15 7.89 10.66
C SER A 37 -4.02 7.89 11.69
N GLN A 38 -4.36 7.62 12.95
CA GLN A 38 -3.42 7.47 14.06
C GLN A 38 -2.62 6.17 13.94
N ALA A 39 -3.28 5.08 13.51
CA ALA A 39 -2.69 3.75 13.39
C ALA A 39 -1.44 3.71 12.47
N ARG A 40 -1.35 4.61 11.49
CA ARG A 40 -0.20 4.71 10.57
C ARG A 40 1.14 5.00 11.26
N ASN A 41 1.11 5.68 12.40
CA ASN A 41 2.32 6.07 13.14
C ASN A 41 2.55 5.22 14.40
N THR A 42 1.65 4.29 14.70
CA THR A 42 1.75 3.39 15.85
C THR A 42 2.41 2.09 15.43
N CYS A 43 3.46 1.71 16.15
CA CYS A 43 4.11 0.41 16.02
C CYS A 43 4.57 -0.01 17.42
N ALA A 44 4.43 -1.30 17.73
CA ALA A 44 4.85 -1.83 19.03
C ALA A 44 6.35 -1.61 19.22
N GLN A 45 6.74 -1.13 20.40
CA GLN A 45 8.15 -0.83 20.70
C GLN A 45 9.01 -2.10 20.62
N GLU A 46 8.48 -3.23 21.06
CA GLU A 46 9.17 -4.53 21.06
C GLU A 46 9.51 -5.04 19.66
N GLY A 47 8.70 -4.70 18.64
CA GLY A 47 8.97 -5.06 17.25
C GLY A 47 9.85 -4.06 16.50
N MET A 48 10.16 -2.91 17.11
CA MET A 48 10.78 -1.78 16.43
C MET A 48 12.32 -1.85 16.52
N ARG A 49 12.94 -2.44 15.49
CA ARG A 49 14.42 -2.47 15.37
C ARG A 49 15.02 -1.07 15.13
N HIS A 50 14.33 -0.23 14.37
CA HIS A 50 14.75 1.14 14.10
C HIS A 50 13.62 2.12 14.37
N ARG A 51 13.92 3.12 15.20
CA ARG A 51 12.95 4.17 15.52
C ARG A 51 12.90 5.19 14.39
N PRO A 52 11.73 5.43 13.77
CA PRO A 52 11.61 6.43 12.74
C PRO A 52 11.89 7.83 13.30
N SER A 53 12.75 8.57 12.60
CA SER A 53 13.11 9.96 12.94
C SER A 53 11.86 10.86 12.96
N ALA A 54 11.90 11.91 13.78
CA ALA A 54 10.83 12.91 13.85
C ALA A 54 10.58 13.58 12.49
N ILE A 55 11.64 13.79 11.71
CA ILE A 55 11.57 14.38 10.35
C ILE A 55 10.78 13.45 9.42
N TYR A 56 11.08 12.15 9.44
CA TYR A 56 10.36 11.17 8.63
C TYR A 56 8.86 11.14 8.96
N LYS A 57 8.51 11.19 10.25
CA LYS A 57 7.11 11.26 10.69
C LYS A 57 6.42 12.52 10.17
N ALA A 58 7.08 13.67 10.24
CA ALA A 58 6.53 14.93 9.74
C ALA A 58 6.29 14.88 8.22
N ILE A 59 7.25 14.35 7.45
CA ILE A 59 7.11 14.17 5.99
C ILE A 59 5.94 13.23 5.67
N SER A 60 5.87 12.08 6.35
CA SER A 60 4.78 11.10 6.14
C SER A 60 3.40 11.70 6.46
N THR A 61 3.26 12.45 7.55
CA THR A 61 2.02 13.14 7.88
C THR A 61 1.68 14.20 6.85
N CYS A 62 2.65 15.00 6.40
CA CYS A 62 2.44 16.02 5.37
C CYS A 62 1.95 15.42 4.04
N LEU A 63 2.63 14.36 3.58
CA LEU A 63 2.26 13.64 2.35
C LEU A 63 0.82 13.09 2.44
N ASN A 64 0.45 12.46 3.56
CA ASN A 64 -0.88 11.86 3.70
C ASN A 64 -2.00 12.89 3.90
N THR A 65 -1.74 14.00 4.59
CA THR A 65 -2.77 14.98 4.91
C THR A 65 -2.98 15.99 3.78
N TYR A 66 -1.92 16.38 3.06
CA TYR A 66 -2.01 17.41 2.03
C TYR A 66 -1.87 16.84 0.62
N VAL A 67 -0.89 15.98 0.39
CA VAL A 67 -0.58 15.50 -0.97
C VAL A 67 -1.58 14.45 -1.43
N GLU A 68 -1.94 13.49 -0.57
CA GLU A 68 -2.90 12.45 -0.94
C GLU A 68 -4.30 13.00 -1.31
N PRO A 69 -4.89 13.98 -0.60
CA PRO A 69 -6.15 14.59 -1.03
C PRO A 69 -6.01 15.36 -2.35
N VAL A 70 -4.96 16.16 -2.51
CA VAL A 70 -4.72 16.95 -3.73
C VAL A 70 -4.53 16.04 -4.95
N LEU A 71 -3.79 14.95 -4.80
CA LEU A 71 -3.62 13.94 -5.85
C LEU A 71 -4.88 13.11 -6.10
N ASN A 72 -5.82 13.05 -5.15
CA ASN A 72 -7.12 12.39 -5.35
C ASN A 72 -8.18 13.33 -5.92
N CYS A 73 -7.96 14.65 -5.89
CA CYS A 73 -8.86 15.62 -6.51
C CYS A 73 -8.84 15.49 -8.04
N TRP A 74 -10.03 15.58 -8.64
CA TRP A 74 -10.19 15.70 -10.08
C TRP A 74 -9.70 17.08 -10.55
N PRO A 75 -8.98 17.24 -11.68
CA PRO A 75 -8.63 16.24 -12.71
C PRO A 75 -7.24 15.60 -12.54
N LEU A 76 -6.45 16.05 -11.55
CA LEU A 76 -5.07 15.61 -11.35
C LEU A 76 -4.96 14.12 -11.07
N ASN A 77 -5.93 13.55 -10.33
CA ASN A 77 -5.97 12.12 -10.07
C ASN A 77 -5.95 11.31 -11.37
N LYS A 78 -6.82 11.66 -12.33
CA LYS A 78 -6.90 10.93 -13.59
C LYS A 78 -5.59 11.00 -14.38
N LEU A 79 -5.01 12.19 -14.50
CA LEU A 79 -3.82 12.35 -15.35
C LEU A 79 -2.53 11.84 -14.69
N ILE A 80 -2.29 12.22 -13.44
CA ILE A 80 -1.02 11.92 -12.75
C ILE A 80 -1.02 10.49 -12.23
N ARG A 81 -2.13 10.03 -11.62
CA ARG A 81 -2.19 8.67 -11.05
C ARG A 81 -2.21 7.62 -12.15
N GLU A 82 -2.98 7.78 -13.21
CA GLU A 82 -2.97 6.82 -14.33
C GLU A 82 -1.59 6.78 -15.00
N ARG A 83 -0.96 7.94 -15.25
CA ARG A 83 0.39 7.98 -15.82
C ARG A 83 1.43 7.32 -14.92
N ALA A 84 1.37 7.55 -13.61
CA ALA A 84 2.25 6.87 -12.65
C ALA A 84 2.01 5.36 -12.64
N LEU A 85 0.75 4.91 -12.69
CA LEU A 85 0.40 3.49 -12.77
C LEU A 85 0.93 2.84 -14.05
N SER A 86 0.79 3.50 -15.21
CA SER A 86 1.34 3.04 -16.49
C SER A 86 2.86 2.89 -16.43
N HIS A 87 3.57 3.89 -15.92
CA HIS A 87 5.04 3.81 -15.80
C HIS A 87 5.49 2.72 -14.81
N ILE A 88 4.76 2.51 -13.71
CA ILE A 88 5.07 1.42 -12.78
C ILE A 88 4.84 0.07 -13.45
N MET A 89 3.78 -0.08 -14.25
CA MET A 89 3.49 -1.30 -15.00
C MET A 89 4.57 -1.61 -16.03
N GLU A 90 5.00 -0.62 -16.82
CA GLU A 90 6.12 -0.74 -17.76
C GLU A 90 7.39 -1.24 -17.07
N HIS A 91 7.74 -0.66 -15.91
CA HIS A 91 8.89 -1.10 -15.13
C HIS A 91 8.76 -2.55 -14.64
N ILE A 92 7.58 -2.96 -14.20
CA ILE A 92 7.34 -4.34 -13.74
C ILE A 92 7.51 -5.32 -14.90
N HIS A 93 6.96 -5.02 -16.08
CA HIS A 93 7.12 -5.86 -17.27
C HIS A 93 8.58 -5.97 -17.70
N TYR A 94 9.31 -4.86 -17.71
CA TYR A 94 10.74 -4.86 -18.01
C TYR A 94 11.55 -5.74 -17.04
N GLU A 95 11.26 -5.62 -15.73
CA GLU A 95 11.89 -6.48 -14.71
C GLU A 95 11.49 -7.95 -14.85
N ASP A 96 10.25 -8.27 -15.23
CA ASP A 96 9.80 -9.65 -15.44
C ASP A 96 10.47 -10.29 -16.66
N GLU A 97 10.55 -9.58 -17.79
CA GLU A 97 11.23 -10.07 -19.00
C GLU A 97 12.73 -10.32 -18.76
N THR A 98 13.40 -9.39 -18.09
CA THR A 98 14.83 -9.50 -17.78
C THR A 98 15.13 -10.62 -16.78
N THR A 99 14.22 -10.90 -15.85
CA THR A 99 14.37 -11.96 -14.84
C THR A 99 13.71 -13.28 -15.24
N GLN A 100 13.25 -13.42 -16.49
CA GLN A 100 12.56 -14.63 -16.98
C GLN A 100 11.37 -15.04 -16.10
N TYR A 101 10.62 -14.05 -15.58
CA TYR A 101 9.46 -14.21 -14.71
C TYR A 101 9.72 -14.93 -13.37
N ILE A 102 10.99 -15.11 -13.01
CA ILE A 102 11.39 -15.68 -11.70
C ILE A 102 11.27 -14.59 -10.62
N GLY A 103 11.59 -13.34 -10.98
CA GLY A 103 11.68 -12.21 -10.06
C GLY A 103 12.95 -12.23 -9.23
N LEU A 104 13.22 -11.12 -8.52
CA LEU A 104 14.43 -10.97 -7.72
C LEU A 104 14.37 -11.76 -6.40
N CYS A 105 13.18 -11.82 -5.81
CA CYS A 105 12.93 -12.39 -4.49
C CYS A 105 11.51 -13.01 -4.44
N PRO A 106 11.24 -13.94 -3.51
CA PRO A 106 9.91 -14.52 -3.37
C PRO A 106 8.83 -13.48 -3.07
N VAL A 107 9.15 -12.46 -2.26
CA VAL A 107 8.20 -11.37 -1.91
C VAL A 107 7.78 -10.59 -3.15
N THR A 108 8.73 -10.20 -4.00
CA THR A 108 8.43 -9.47 -5.23
C THR A 108 7.60 -10.34 -6.18
N LYS A 109 7.90 -11.64 -6.27
CA LYS A 109 7.15 -12.58 -7.12
C LYS A 109 5.70 -12.72 -6.68
N VAL A 110 5.44 -12.86 -5.38
CA VAL A 110 4.06 -12.97 -4.85
C VAL A 110 3.27 -11.69 -5.14
N GLN A 111 3.87 -10.52 -4.93
CA GLN A 111 3.19 -9.25 -5.21
C GLN A 111 2.86 -9.06 -6.69
N ARG A 112 3.78 -9.43 -7.59
CA ARG A 112 3.53 -9.41 -9.05
C ARG A 112 2.44 -10.40 -9.45
N THR A 113 2.43 -11.59 -8.84
CA THR A 113 1.36 -12.58 -9.06
C THR A 113 0.00 -11.98 -8.74
N ILE A 114 -0.16 -11.34 -7.57
CA ILE A 114 -1.42 -10.69 -7.17
C ILE A 114 -1.83 -9.61 -8.17
N LEU A 115 -0.87 -8.81 -8.66
CA LEU A 115 -1.10 -7.75 -9.62
C LEU A 115 -1.57 -8.26 -10.99
N ILE A 116 -1.07 -9.40 -11.46
CA ILE A 116 -1.51 -10.04 -12.72
C ILE A 116 -2.96 -10.56 -12.61
N PHE A 117 -3.36 -11.04 -11.43
CA PHE A 117 -4.72 -11.56 -11.20
C PHE A 117 -5.77 -10.47 -10.87
N THR A 118 -5.41 -9.19 -10.89
CA THR A 118 -6.26 -8.06 -10.47
C THR A 118 -6.44 -6.97 -11.53
#